data_AF-A0A8H7PJR5-F1
#
_entry.id   AF-A0A8H7PJR5-F1
#
_cell.length_a   1.000
_cell.length_b   1.000
_cell.length_c   1.000
_cell.angle_alpha   90.00
_cell.angle_beta   90.00
_cell.angle_gamma   90.00
#
_symmetry.space_group_name_H-M   'P 1'
#
loop_
_entity.id
_entity.type
_entity.pdbx_description
1 polymer ?
#
loop_
_entity_poly.entity_id
_entity_poly.type
_entity_poly.pdbx_seq_one_letter_code
_entity_poly.pdbx_strand_id
1 'polypeptide(L)'
;MAEDELFGAAFDDDIFEAEKVRNPIAPLQVQKASYTAKHEDHGWFHNEDSIAHLMTTRHGPNQIKLTIEHDYLYKRYARALNTSLEYIAAVEDDSIDCKVVNPREIIETAALSAMKLDDIETAMQCADKINSRELGSLQTRGVVYMHGGRYRDAISCFIQYNNMRALDYKPWRHMATTFLKSYNDKPSEDNKLRLHLADASIKRSLTILSAGAWPNVDFARARYQREYDDIKELEIRIRELGGSASVFFAAMPVTGESVPSCLQLFQWDDIVWIDAECRRVAGNKDIEDEHTKSVREL
;
A
#
# COMPACT_ATOMS: atom_id res chain seq x y z
N MET A 1 -38.71 -0.55 -47.22
CA MET A 1 -37.24 -0.50 -47.10
C MET A 1 -36.90 0.65 -46.18
N ALA A 2 -36.21 0.52 -45.07
CA ALA A 2 -35.77 -0.60 -44.25
C ALA A 2 -35.38 0.08 -42.92
N GLU A 3 -35.96 -0.36 -41.82
CA GLU A 3 -35.23 -0.91 -40.66
C GLU A 3 -34.33 0.11 -39.94
N ASP A 4 -34.89 0.67 -38.87
CA ASP A 4 -34.12 1.22 -37.75
C ASP A 4 -34.82 0.76 -36.45
N GLU A 5 -34.79 -0.56 -36.24
CA GLU A 5 -35.10 -1.23 -34.97
C GLU A 5 -33.79 -1.82 -34.44
N LEU A 6 -33.08 -1.10 -33.58
CA LEU A 6 -32.04 -1.71 -32.76
C LEU A 6 -31.81 -0.91 -31.48
N PHE A 7 -32.07 -1.56 -30.35
CA PHE A 7 -31.86 -1.11 -28.95
C PHE A 7 -32.93 -0.22 -28.31
N GLY A 8 -34.19 -0.67 -28.36
CA GLY A 8 -35.17 -0.40 -27.31
C GLY A 8 -35.05 -1.41 -26.18
N ALA A 9 -34.11 -1.21 -25.24
CA ALA A 9 -34.16 -1.94 -23.97
C ALA A 9 -35.29 -1.34 -23.13
N ALA A 10 -36.50 -1.88 -23.28
CA ALA A 10 -37.59 -1.64 -22.35
C ALA A 10 -37.20 -2.27 -21.02
N PHE A 11 -36.65 -1.46 -20.12
CA PHE A 11 -36.56 -1.80 -18.70
C PHE A 11 -38.00 -1.82 -18.17
N ASP A 12 -38.50 -3.04 -18.00
CA ASP A 12 -39.77 -3.34 -17.34
C ASP A 12 -39.59 -3.10 -15.83
N ASP A 13 -39.72 -1.83 -15.42
CA ASP A 13 -39.55 -1.35 -14.04
C ASP A 13 -40.73 -1.73 -13.12
N ASP A 14 -41.68 -2.55 -13.59
CA ASP A 14 -42.92 -2.89 -12.87
C ASP A 14 -42.82 -4.18 -12.00
N ILE A 15 -41.61 -4.65 -11.68
CA ILE A 15 -41.41 -5.76 -10.72
C ILE A 15 -41.59 -5.32 -9.24
N PHE A 16 -41.73 -4.02 -8.97
CA PHE A 16 -41.89 -3.51 -7.60
C PHE A 16 -43.31 -3.04 -7.22
N GLU A 17 -44.33 -3.26 -8.05
CA GLU A 17 -45.73 -2.98 -7.71
C GLU A 17 -46.41 -4.14 -6.95
N ALA A 18 -45.72 -4.72 -5.96
CA ALA A 18 -46.42 -5.55 -4.99
C ALA A 18 -47.28 -4.65 -4.10
N GLU A 19 -48.61 -4.73 -4.25
CA GLU A 19 -49.58 -4.13 -3.33
C GLU A 19 -49.19 -4.50 -1.89
N LYS A 20 -48.60 -3.53 -1.17
CA LYS A 20 -48.32 -3.68 0.25
C LYS A 20 -49.64 -3.73 0.98
N VAL A 21 -50.15 -4.94 1.21
CA VAL A 21 -51.14 -5.23 2.25
C VAL A 21 -50.48 -4.82 3.58
N ARG A 22 -50.67 -3.56 3.97
CA ARG A 22 -50.30 -3.05 5.28
C ARG A 22 -51.25 -3.70 6.28
N ASN A 23 -50.87 -4.88 6.77
CA ASN A 23 -51.42 -5.36 8.05
C ASN A 23 -51.21 -4.22 9.07
N PRO A 24 -52.26 -3.74 9.75
CA PRO A 24 -52.11 -2.73 10.79
C PRO A 24 -51.22 -3.32 11.88
N ILE A 25 -49.95 -2.93 11.86
CA ILE A 25 -48.99 -3.27 12.89
C ILE A 25 -49.54 -2.63 14.16
N ALA A 26 -49.98 -3.46 15.10
CA ALA A 26 -50.33 -3.01 16.44
C ALA A 26 -49.21 -2.10 16.95
N PRO A 27 -49.52 -0.95 17.56
CA PRO A 27 -48.50 0.00 17.98
C PRO A 27 -47.49 -0.74 18.86
N LEU A 28 -46.29 -0.99 18.31
CA LEU A 28 -45.18 -1.51 19.09
C LEU A 28 -45.05 -0.53 20.25
N GLN A 29 -45.27 -1.01 21.47
CA GLN A 29 -44.86 -0.28 22.66
C GLN A 29 -43.34 -0.24 22.61
N VAL A 30 -42.80 0.70 21.85
CA VAL A 30 -41.41 1.09 21.88
C VAL A 30 -41.24 1.68 23.27
N GLN A 31 -40.89 0.84 24.24
CA GLN A 31 -40.24 1.29 25.45
C GLN A 31 -39.10 2.17 24.94
N LYS A 32 -39.23 3.49 25.13
CA LYS A 32 -38.18 4.46 24.88
C LYS A 32 -37.08 4.16 25.90
N ALA A 33 -36.35 3.08 25.68
CA ALA A 33 -35.06 2.88 26.28
C ALA A 33 -34.25 4.10 25.85
N SER A 34 -33.89 4.93 26.82
CA SER A 34 -32.99 6.06 26.64
C SER A 34 -31.71 5.54 26.00
N TYR A 35 -31.58 5.68 24.68
CA TYR A 35 -30.35 5.34 23.97
C TYR A 35 -29.37 6.47 24.19
N THR A 36 -28.38 6.25 25.03
CA THR A 36 -27.19 7.09 25.10
C THR A 36 -26.20 6.54 24.09
N ALA A 37 -25.88 7.31 23.06
CA ALA A 37 -24.84 6.93 22.11
C ALA A 37 -23.54 6.68 22.89
N LYS A 38 -22.96 5.49 22.72
CA LYS A 38 -21.65 5.19 23.31
C LYS A 38 -20.63 6.08 22.61
N HIS A 39 -20.14 7.12 23.28
CA HIS A 39 -19.02 7.91 22.77
C HIS A 39 -17.75 7.06 22.80
N GLU A 40 -16.97 7.11 21.72
CA GLU A 40 -15.70 6.39 21.56
C GLU A 40 -14.70 6.74 22.68
N ASP A 41 -14.82 7.95 23.23
CA ASP A 41 -14.01 8.51 24.32
C ASP A 41 -14.11 7.71 25.63
N HIS A 42 -15.15 6.89 25.81
CA HIS A 42 -15.34 6.13 27.04
C HIS A 42 -14.51 4.84 27.10
N GLY A 43 -13.80 4.49 26.02
CA GLY A 43 -12.95 3.30 26.02
C GLY A 43 -13.72 2.01 26.29
N TRP A 44 -15.01 1.96 25.95
CA TRP A 44 -15.90 0.83 26.25
C TRP A 44 -15.41 -0.50 25.66
N PHE A 45 -14.52 -0.43 24.67
CA PHE A 45 -13.89 -1.58 24.03
C PHE A 45 -12.68 -2.11 24.80
N HIS A 46 -12.08 -1.34 25.72
CA HIS A 46 -11.05 -1.83 26.64
C HIS A 46 -11.73 -2.69 27.72
N ASN A 47 -11.63 -4.01 27.58
CA ASN A 47 -12.12 -4.98 28.56
C ASN A 47 -10.93 -5.73 29.18
N GLU A 48 -11.09 -6.15 30.43
CA GLU A 48 -10.11 -6.94 31.18
C GLU A 48 -10.24 -8.44 30.90
N ASP A 49 -11.31 -8.87 30.21
CA ASP A 49 -11.48 -10.25 29.76
C ASP A 49 -10.35 -10.70 28.82
N SER A 50 -9.97 -11.97 28.95
CA SER A 50 -8.97 -12.57 28.05
C SER A 50 -9.41 -12.56 26.58
N ILE A 51 -8.46 -12.40 25.65
CA ILE A 51 -8.71 -12.45 24.21
C ILE A 51 -9.41 -13.75 23.80
N ALA A 52 -8.96 -14.89 24.32
CA ALA A 52 -9.59 -16.19 24.07
C ALA A 52 -11.08 -16.20 24.44
N HIS A 53 -11.43 -15.64 25.62
CA HIS A 53 -12.84 -15.52 26.01
C HIS A 53 -13.61 -14.61 25.06
N LEU A 54 -13.09 -13.40 24.80
CA LEU A 54 -13.74 -12.42 23.93
C LEU A 54 -14.01 -12.98 22.52
N MET A 55 -13.09 -13.77 21.96
CA MET A 55 -13.23 -14.42 20.65
C MET A 55 -14.43 -15.37 20.54
N THR A 56 -14.90 -15.92 21.66
CA THR A 56 -16.12 -16.77 21.71
C THR A 56 -17.42 -15.98 21.85
N THR A 57 -17.34 -14.68 22.16
CA THR A 57 -18.53 -13.83 22.35
C THR A 57 -19.01 -13.23 21.03
N ARG A 58 -20.31 -12.88 20.96
CA ARG A 58 -20.93 -12.32 19.75
C ARG A 58 -20.27 -11.03 19.26
N HIS A 59 -19.78 -10.18 20.17
CA HIS A 59 -19.24 -8.86 19.86
C HIS A 59 -17.74 -8.72 20.16
N GLY A 60 -17.12 -9.72 20.79
CA GLY A 60 -15.73 -9.66 21.22
C GLY A 60 -14.72 -9.50 20.09
N PRO A 61 -14.80 -10.21 18.94
CA PRO A 61 -13.87 -9.99 17.82
C PRO A 61 -13.85 -8.54 17.33
N ASN A 62 -15.02 -7.89 17.24
CA ASN A 62 -15.11 -6.48 16.87
C ASN A 62 -14.54 -5.57 17.97
N GLN A 63 -14.78 -5.91 19.23
CA GLN A 63 -14.23 -5.17 20.37
C GLN A 63 -12.70 -5.23 20.42
N ILE A 64 -12.12 -6.41 20.17
CA ILE A 64 -10.67 -6.60 20.09
C ILE A 64 -10.11 -5.76 18.94
N LYS A 65 -10.73 -5.83 17.76
CA LYS A 65 -10.33 -5.01 16.60
C LYS A 65 -10.30 -3.52 16.96
N LEU A 66 -11.39 -2.98 17.52
CA LEU A 66 -11.47 -1.57 17.90
C LEU A 66 -10.42 -1.18 18.94
N THR A 67 -10.11 -2.09 19.88
CA THR A 67 -9.05 -1.90 20.88
C THR A 67 -7.68 -1.78 20.22
N ILE A 68 -7.37 -2.67 19.28
CA ILE A 68 -6.12 -2.66 18.51
C ILE A 68 -5.99 -1.37 17.70
N GLU A 69 -7.04 -1.00 16.96
CA GLU A 69 -7.05 0.22 16.12
C GLU A 69 -6.87 1.47 16.97
N HIS A 70 -7.59 1.55 18.09
CA HIS A 70 -7.45 2.65 19.04
C HIS A 70 -6.02 2.73 19.59
N ASP A 71 -5.47 1.64 20.12
CA ASP A 71 -4.12 1.67 20.68
C ASP A 71 -3.06 2.01 19.62
N TYR A 72 -3.23 1.56 18.37
CA TYR A 72 -2.36 1.95 17.26
C TYR A 72 -2.46 3.45 16.95
N LEU A 73 -3.67 4.00 16.82
CA LEU A 73 -3.90 5.42 16.51
C LEU A 73 -3.38 6.35 17.62
N TYR A 74 -3.48 5.91 18.88
CA TYR A 74 -2.93 6.61 20.05
C TYR A 74 -1.47 6.29 20.33
N LYS A 75 -0.76 5.68 19.37
CA LYS A 75 0.69 5.38 19.42
C LYS A 75 1.13 4.47 20.57
N ARG A 76 0.21 3.66 21.10
CA ARG A 76 0.49 2.64 22.12
C ARG A 76 0.88 1.33 21.44
N TYR A 77 1.92 1.39 20.59
CA TYR A 77 2.29 0.31 19.67
C TYR A 77 2.57 -1.01 20.37
N ALA A 78 3.14 -1.01 21.58
CA ALA A 78 3.37 -2.23 22.36
C ALA A 78 2.05 -2.94 22.73
N ARG A 79 1.02 -2.17 23.12
CA ARG A 79 -0.29 -2.74 23.44
C ARG A 79 -0.99 -3.23 22.18
N ALA A 80 -1.00 -2.41 21.13
CA ALA A 80 -1.58 -2.80 19.84
C ALA A 80 -0.92 -4.09 19.31
N LEU A 81 0.41 -4.20 19.38
CA LEU A 81 1.14 -5.40 18.97
C LEU A 81 0.76 -6.61 19.81
N ASN A 82 0.84 -6.53 21.14
CA ASN A 82 0.55 -7.66 22.02
C ASN A 82 -0.88 -8.17 21.81
N THR A 83 -1.87 -7.26 21.79
CA THR A 83 -3.27 -7.60 21.56
C THR A 83 -3.48 -8.21 20.17
N SER A 84 -2.81 -7.70 19.13
CA SER A 84 -2.85 -8.30 17.80
C SER A 84 -2.24 -9.70 17.77
N LEU A 85 -1.12 -9.94 18.44
CA LEU A 85 -0.47 -11.25 18.48
C LEU A 85 -1.32 -12.28 19.24
N GLU A 86 -1.93 -11.89 20.36
CA GLU A 86 -2.89 -12.73 21.08
C GLU A 86 -4.11 -13.07 20.21
N TYR A 87 -4.63 -12.10 19.44
CA TYR A 87 -5.70 -12.35 18.48
C TYR A 87 -5.27 -13.35 17.40
N ILE A 88 -4.09 -13.15 16.80
CA ILE A 88 -3.57 -14.04 15.75
C ILE A 88 -3.39 -15.46 16.30
N ALA A 89 -2.82 -15.60 17.50
CA ALA A 89 -2.67 -16.89 18.15
C ALA A 89 -4.02 -17.57 18.42
N ALA A 90 -5.03 -16.83 18.88
CA ALA A 90 -6.37 -17.36 19.11
C ALA A 90 -7.09 -17.79 17.82
N VAL A 91 -6.81 -17.13 16.69
CA VAL A 91 -7.33 -17.52 15.36
C VAL A 91 -6.63 -18.76 14.81
N GLU A 92 -5.35 -18.97 15.14
CA GLU A 92 -4.56 -20.13 14.72
C GLU A 92 -4.76 -21.36 15.62
N ASP A 93 -5.40 -21.19 16.78
CA ASP A 93 -5.74 -22.28 17.68
C ASP A 93 -7.06 -22.94 17.28
N ASP A 94 -6.95 -24.09 16.60
CA ASP A 94 -8.09 -24.92 16.16
C ASP A 94 -8.99 -25.40 17.32
N SER A 95 -8.56 -25.28 18.58
CA SER A 95 -9.38 -25.64 19.75
C SER A 95 -10.43 -24.58 20.12
N ILE A 96 -10.30 -23.35 19.59
CA ILE A 96 -11.20 -22.24 19.87
C ILE A 96 -12.20 -22.08 18.73
N ASP A 97 -13.48 -22.41 18.98
CA ASP A 97 -14.57 -22.08 18.06
C ASP A 97 -14.83 -20.56 18.10
N CYS A 98 -14.17 -19.83 17.19
CA CYS A 98 -14.22 -18.38 17.15
C CYS A 98 -14.73 -17.83 15.81
N LYS A 99 -15.41 -16.68 15.89
CA LYS A 99 -15.78 -15.92 14.70
C LYS A 99 -14.64 -15.00 14.30
N VAL A 100 -13.95 -15.34 13.21
CA VAL A 100 -12.88 -14.52 12.66
C VAL A 100 -13.46 -13.30 11.93
N VAL A 101 -12.97 -12.10 12.24
CA VAL A 101 -13.39 -10.84 11.61
C VAL A 101 -12.14 -10.09 11.16
N ASN A 102 -12.02 -9.84 9.86
CA ASN A 102 -10.94 -9.07 9.24
C ASN A 102 -9.53 -9.40 9.76
N PRO A 103 -9.11 -10.68 9.76
CA PRO A 103 -7.83 -11.09 10.35
C PRO A 103 -6.64 -10.38 9.69
N ARG A 104 -6.78 -10.04 8.40
CA ARG A 104 -5.79 -9.29 7.64
C ARG A 104 -5.45 -7.93 8.24
N GLU A 105 -6.46 -7.11 8.56
CA GLU A 105 -6.23 -5.75 9.09
C GLU A 105 -5.50 -5.80 10.43
N ILE A 106 -5.79 -6.83 11.24
CA ILE A 106 -5.13 -7.07 12.53
C ILE A 106 -3.68 -7.50 12.33
N ILE A 107 -3.40 -8.40 11.37
CA ILE A 107 -2.03 -8.81 11.01
C ILE A 107 -1.22 -7.62 10.46
N GLU A 108 -1.82 -6.80 9.61
CA GLU A 108 -1.19 -5.57 9.09
C GLU A 108 -0.87 -4.59 10.23
N THR A 109 -1.80 -4.39 11.17
CA THR A 109 -1.58 -3.55 12.34
C THR A 109 -0.48 -4.11 13.25
N ALA A 110 -0.41 -5.43 13.39
CA ALA A 110 0.68 -6.10 14.13
C ALA A 110 2.03 -5.81 13.46
N ALA A 111 2.15 -6.05 12.16
CA ALA A 111 3.39 -5.83 11.41
C ALA A 111 3.87 -4.37 11.50
N LEU A 112 2.94 -3.42 11.35
CA LEU A 112 3.23 -1.99 11.46
C LEU A 112 3.61 -1.59 12.89
N SER A 113 2.95 -2.14 13.91
CA SER A 113 3.28 -1.88 15.32
C SER A 113 4.66 -2.43 15.68
N ALA A 114 4.99 -3.65 15.25
CA ALA A 114 6.30 -4.26 15.43
C ALA A 114 7.41 -3.41 14.77
N MET A 115 7.19 -2.93 13.54
CA MET A 115 8.11 -1.97 12.90
C MET A 115 8.30 -0.68 13.72
N LYS A 116 7.25 -0.16 14.37
CA LYS A 116 7.35 1.05 15.20
C LYS A 116 8.13 0.82 16.49
N LEU A 117 8.26 -0.43 16.92
CA LEU A 117 9.04 -0.85 18.08
C LEU A 117 10.43 -1.38 17.71
N ASP A 118 10.82 -1.26 16.43
CA ASP A 118 12.07 -1.82 15.88
C ASP A 118 12.20 -3.35 16.01
N ASP A 119 11.07 -4.05 16.21
CA ASP A 119 11.00 -5.51 16.21
C ASP A 119 10.77 -6.02 14.78
N ILE A 120 11.86 -6.02 14.01
CA ILE A 120 11.83 -6.36 12.58
C ILE A 120 11.51 -7.84 12.36
N GLU A 121 11.93 -8.73 13.27
CA GLU A 121 11.68 -10.16 13.16
C GLU A 121 10.18 -10.46 13.26
N THR A 122 9.51 -9.96 14.31
CA THR A 122 8.06 -10.11 14.46
C THR A 122 7.31 -9.45 13.30
N ALA A 123 7.77 -8.27 12.83
CA ALA A 123 7.15 -7.62 11.68
C ALA A 123 7.19 -8.51 10.43
N MET A 124 8.34 -9.14 10.13
CA MET A 124 8.47 -10.05 9.00
C MET A 124 7.58 -11.28 9.13
N GLN A 125 7.51 -11.89 10.32
CA GLN A 125 6.62 -13.03 10.58
C GLN A 125 5.15 -12.66 10.31
N CYS A 126 4.71 -11.48 10.76
CA CYS A 126 3.37 -10.97 10.46
C CYS A 126 3.19 -10.73 8.95
N ALA A 127 4.16 -10.12 8.27
CA ALA A 127 4.06 -9.84 6.83
C ALA A 127 3.96 -11.11 5.97
N ASP A 128 4.61 -12.21 6.38
CA ASP A 128 4.51 -13.50 5.70
C ASP A 128 3.14 -14.16 5.86
N LYS A 129 2.37 -13.81 6.90
CA LYS A 129 0.98 -14.25 7.08
C LYS A 129 -0.03 -13.46 6.24
N ILE A 130 0.37 -12.34 5.62
CA ILE A 130 -0.52 -11.51 4.80
C ILE A 130 -0.67 -12.12 3.40
N ASN A 131 -1.78 -12.84 3.18
CA ASN A 131 -2.10 -13.49 1.89
C ASN A 131 -2.95 -12.65 0.92
N SER A 132 -3.05 -11.34 1.14
CA SER A 132 -3.89 -10.46 0.32
C SER A 132 -3.09 -9.75 -0.78
N ARG A 133 -3.74 -9.54 -1.93
CA ARG A 133 -3.24 -8.75 -3.07
C ARG A 133 -3.81 -7.33 -3.11
N GLU A 134 -4.46 -6.87 -2.04
CA GLU A 134 -4.92 -5.49 -1.97
C GLU A 134 -3.75 -4.51 -1.88
N LEU A 135 -3.98 -3.29 -2.38
CA LEU A 135 -2.97 -2.23 -2.41
C LEU A 135 -2.34 -1.98 -1.03
N GLY A 136 -3.16 -1.90 0.03
CA GLY A 136 -2.70 -1.71 1.40
C GLY A 136 -1.78 -2.84 1.87
N SER A 137 -2.19 -4.08 1.63
CA SER A 137 -1.42 -5.28 1.97
C SER A 137 -0.08 -5.38 1.24
N LEU A 138 -0.08 -5.12 -0.07
CA LEU A 138 1.13 -5.09 -0.88
C LEU A 138 2.11 -4.01 -0.40
N GLN A 139 1.59 -2.83 -0.07
CA GLN A 139 2.40 -1.75 0.48
C GLN A 139 2.99 -2.11 1.84
N THR A 140 2.19 -2.64 2.77
CA THR A 140 2.64 -3.05 4.10
C THR A 140 3.73 -4.13 3.99
N ARG A 141 3.49 -5.19 3.21
CA ARG A 141 4.49 -6.26 2.98
C ARG A 141 5.77 -5.71 2.38
N GLY A 142 5.67 -4.90 1.32
CA GLY A 142 6.84 -4.31 0.66
C GLY A 142 7.70 -3.48 1.62
N VAL A 143 7.08 -2.67 2.46
CA VAL A 143 7.80 -1.86 3.46
C VAL A 143 8.45 -2.75 4.53
N VAL A 144 7.72 -3.74 5.07
CA VAL A 144 8.28 -4.67 6.07
C VAL A 144 9.47 -5.44 5.49
N TYR A 145 9.32 -6.04 4.31
CA TYR A 145 10.39 -6.80 3.65
C TYR A 145 11.62 -5.93 3.35
N MET A 146 11.42 -4.67 2.95
CA MET A 146 12.51 -3.71 2.76
C MET A 146 13.28 -3.45 4.06
N HIS A 147 12.59 -3.38 5.21
CA HIS A 147 13.25 -3.21 6.50
C HIS A 147 13.91 -4.50 7.02
N GLY A 148 13.35 -5.67 6.68
CA GLY A 148 13.90 -6.98 7.01
C GLY A 148 15.01 -7.49 6.07
N GLY A 149 15.50 -6.66 5.14
CA GLY A 149 16.56 -7.05 4.19
C GLY A 149 16.11 -8.01 3.08
N ARG A 150 14.81 -8.34 2.99
CA ARG A 150 14.21 -9.14 1.91
C ARG A 150 13.92 -8.28 0.68
N TYR A 151 14.98 -7.68 0.14
CA TYR A 151 14.90 -6.67 -0.91
C TYR A 151 14.23 -7.18 -2.19
N ARG A 152 14.46 -8.45 -2.55
CA ARG A 152 13.80 -9.11 -3.68
C ARG A 152 12.28 -9.03 -3.58
N ASP A 153 11.76 -9.50 -2.46
CA ASP A 153 10.32 -9.60 -2.22
C ASP A 153 9.68 -8.22 -2.07
N ALA A 154 10.42 -7.26 -1.50
CA ALA A 154 9.99 -5.87 -1.39
C ALA A 154 9.75 -5.25 -2.78
N ILE A 155 10.71 -5.37 -3.71
CA ILE A 155 10.55 -4.86 -5.08
C ILE A 155 9.35 -5.50 -5.77
N SER A 156 9.21 -6.83 -5.70
CA SER A 156 8.07 -7.52 -6.31
C SER A 156 6.72 -7.06 -5.75
N CYS A 157 6.64 -6.73 -4.45
CA CYS A 157 5.43 -6.16 -3.86
C CYS A 157 5.11 -4.76 -4.41
N PHE A 158 6.12 -3.89 -4.55
CA PHE A 158 5.93 -2.54 -5.08
C PHE A 158 5.57 -2.53 -6.57
N ILE A 159 6.10 -3.46 -7.36
CA ILE A 159 5.72 -3.62 -8.77
C ILE A 159 4.28 -4.13 -8.89
N GLN A 160 3.90 -5.14 -8.11
CA GLN A 160 2.50 -5.59 -8.05
C GLN A 160 1.55 -4.46 -7.66
N TYR A 161 1.92 -3.64 -6.68
CA TYR A 161 1.17 -2.43 -6.32
C TYR A 161 1.06 -1.49 -7.53
N ASN A 162 2.17 -1.18 -8.19
CA ASN A 162 2.20 -0.25 -9.30
C ASN A 162 1.38 -0.75 -10.51
N ASN A 163 1.32 -2.05 -10.76
CA ASN A 163 0.48 -2.63 -11.81
C ASN A 163 -1.02 -2.39 -11.55
N MET A 164 -1.43 -2.25 -10.28
CA MET A 164 -2.80 -1.89 -9.90
C MET A 164 -3.01 -0.37 -9.87
N ARG A 165 -1.95 0.41 -9.64
CA ARG A 165 -2.01 1.88 -9.54
C ARG A 165 -0.77 2.56 -10.13
N ALA A 166 -0.70 2.65 -11.45
CA ALA A 166 0.50 3.04 -12.19
C ALA A 166 0.97 4.49 -12.00
N LEU A 167 0.09 5.38 -11.52
CA LEU A 167 0.38 6.81 -11.31
C LEU A 167 0.58 7.17 -9.83
N ASP A 168 0.83 6.19 -8.97
CA ASP A 168 1.27 6.46 -7.60
C ASP A 168 2.79 6.61 -7.55
N TYR A 169 3.29 7.72 -7.02
CA TYR A 169 4.73 7.95 -6.91
C TYR A 169 5.37 7.15 -5.76
N LYS A 170 4.57 6.76 -4.75
CA LYS A 170 5.10 6.14 -3.52
C LYS A 170 5.81 4.80 -3.75
N PRO A 171 5.28 3.86 -4.55
CA PRO A 171 5.98 2.63 -4.87
C PRO A 171 7.36 2.88 -5.48
N TRP A 172 7.49 3.88 -6.37
CA TRP A 172 8.77 4.27 -6.97
C TRP A 172 9.77 4.82 -5.94
N ARG A 173 9.31 5.68 -5.03
CA ARG A 173 10.11 6.14 -3.88
C ARG A 173 10.57 4.96 -3.02
N HIS A 174 9.68 4.00 -2.76
CA HIS A 174 10.02 2.81 -1.97
C HIS A 174 10.99 1.88 -2.68
N MET A 175 10.85 1.65 -3.99
CA MET A 175 11.82 0.90 -4.80
C MET A 175 13.20 1.56 -4.76
N ALA A 176 13.28 2.89 -4.95
CA ALA A 176 14.54 3.62 -4.84
C ALA A 176 15.20 3.46 -3.47
N THR A 177 14.41 3.56 -2.39
CA THR A 177 14.88 3.34 -1.02
C THR A 177 15.36 1.91 -0.80
N THR A 178 14.66 0.92 -1.37
CA THR A 178 15.01 -0.50 -1.30
C THR A 178 16.37 -0.76 -1.96
N PHE A 179 16.59 -0.22 -3.16
CA PHE A 179 17.87 -0.34 -3.84
C PHE A 179 19.00 0.34 -3.08
N LEU A 180 18.76 1.55 -2.54
CA LEU A 180 19.74 2.26 -1.72
C LEU A 180 20.10 1.47 -0.45
N LYS A 181 19.11 0.93 0.28
CA LYS A 181 19.35 0.09 1.46
C LYS A 181 20.16 -1.16 1.10
N SER A 182 19.78 -1.86 0.03
CA SER A 182 20.50 -3.06 -0.43
C SER A 182 21.95 -2.78 -0.86
N TYR A 183 22.26 -1.56 -1.28
CA TYR A 183 23.64 -1.12 -1.51
C TYR A 183 24.35 -0.85 -0.19
N ASN A 184 23.73 -0.12 0.73
CA ASN A 184 24.33 0.22 2.03
C ASN A 184 24.62 -1.01 2.90
N ASP A 185 23.84 -2.08 2.77
CA ASP A 185 24.11 -3.35 3.46
C ASP A 185 25.38 -4.04 2.96
N LYS A 186 25.71 -3.87 1.67
CA LYS A 186 26.87 -4.51 1.02
C LYS A 186 27.51 -3.53 0.02
N PRO A 187 28.15 -2.45 0.50
CA PRO A 187 28.71 -1.43 -0.38
C PRO A 187 29.92 -2.01 -1.12
N SER A 188 29.87 -1.98 -2.44
CA SER A 188 31.00 -2.36 -3.30
C SER A 188 30.85 -1.70 -4.67
N GLU A 189 31.96 -1.56 -5.39
CA GLU A 189 31.98 -1.07 -6.77
C GLU A 189 31.08 -1.93 -7.67
N ASP A 190 31.13 -3.25 -7.50
CA ASP A 190 30.29 -4.19 -8.24
C ASP A 190 28.80 -3.91 -8.00
N ASN A 191 28.42 -3.52 -6.77
CA ASN A 191 27.04 -3.23 -6.40
C ASN A 191 26.57 -1.81 -6.76
N LYS A 192 27.39 -0.96 -7.37
CA LYS A 192 26.98 0.42 -7.76
C LYS A 192 25.80 0.46 -8.72
N LEU A 193 25.57 -0.61 -9.48
CA LEU A 193 24.39 -0.68 -10.36
C LEU A 193 23.07 -0.56 -9.58
N ARG A 194 23.05 -0.91 -8.29
CA ARG A 194 21.90 -0.70 -7.38
C ARG A 194 21.65 0.79 -7.12
N LEU A 195 22.70 1.60 -6.97
CA LEU A 195 22.57 3.06 -6.82
C LEU A 195 22.06 3.71 -8.10
N HIS A 196 22.54 3.25 -9.26
CA HIS A 196 22.06 3.73 -10.55
C HIS A 196 20.58 3.42 -10.77
N LEU A 197 20.14 2.23 -10.37
CA LEU A 197 18.73 1.83 -10.38
C LEU A 197 17.88 2.60 -9.36
N ALA A 198 18.46 2.93 -8.19
CA ALA A 198 17.83 3.81 -7.22
C ALA A 198 17.60 5.22 -7.80
N ASP A 199 18.58 5.78 -8.51
CA ASP A 199 18.47 7.08 -9.18
C ASP A 199 17.41 7.06 -10.31
N ALA A 200 17.33 5.99 -11.09
CA ALA A 200 16.28 5.82 -12.10
C ALA A 200 14.88 5.79 -11.45
N SER A 201 14.73 5.02 -10.37
CA SER A 201 13.47 4.87 -9.64
C SER A 201 13.02 6.18 -8.97
N ILE A 202 13.94 6.92 -8.35
CA ILE A 202 13.60 8.19 -7.66
C ILE A 202 13.23 9.29 -8.66
N LYS A 203 13.88 9.34 -9.83
CA LYS A 203 13.51 10.25 -10.93
C LYS A 203 12.12 9.94 -11.47
N ARG A 204 11.76 8.66 -11.58
CA ARG A 204 10.39 8.25 -11.96
C ARG A 204 9.38 8.70 -10.91
N SER A 205 9.67 8.52 -9.63
CA SER A 205 8.86 9.02 -8.52
C SER A 205 8.62 10.53 -8.62
N LEU A 206 9.68 11.33 -8.81
CA LEU A 206 9.58 12.78 -8.99
C LEU A 206 8.74 13.16 -10.20
N THR A 207 8.92 12.46 -11.33
CA THR A 207 8.17 12.74 -12.56
C THR A 207 6.67 12.52 -12.34
N ILE A 208 6.28 11.42 -11.69
CA ILE A 208 4.86 11.14 -11.38
C ILE A 208 4.32 12.19 -10.40
N LEU A 209 5.06 12.51 -9.33
CA LEU A 209 4.63 13.50 -8.34
C LEU A 209 4.42 14.88 -8.98
N SER A 210 5.36 15.34 -9.82
CA SER A 210 5.31 16.66 -10.45
C SER A 210 4.31 16.76 -11.61
N ALA A 211 3.92 15.64 -12.23
CA ALA A 211 2.86 15.63 -13.25
C ALA A 211 1.45 15.80 -12.65
N GLY A 212 1.28 15.61 -11.34
CA GLY A 212 -0.01 15.74 -10.68
C GLY A 212 -0.45 17.19 -10.49
N ALA A 213 -1.77 17.42 -10.41
CA ALA A 213 -2.36 18.75 -10.16
C ALA A 213 -2.23 19.26 -8.72
N TRP A 214 -1.54 18.52 -7.84
CA TRP A 214 -1.42 18.80 -6.40
C TRP A 214 -0.83 20.18 -6.05
N PRO A 215 0.17 20.72 -6.77
CA PRO A 215 0.73 22.05 -6.49
C PRO A 215 -0.31 23.17 -6.58
N ASN A 216 -1.34 22.98 -7.41
CA ASN A 216 -2.37 23.96 -7.74
C ASN A 216 -3.53 23.95 -6.72
N VAL A 217 -3.52 23.03 -5.76
CA VAL A 217 -4.59 22.88 -4.76
C VAL A 217 -4.10 23.40 -3.41
N ASP A 218 -4.64 24.53 -2.94
CA ASP A 218 -4.13 25.26 -1.76
C ASP A 218 -4.03 24.39 -0.50
N PHE A 219 -5.07 23.62 -0.17
CA PHE A 219 -5.06 22.77 1.03
C PHE A 219 -4.06 21.60 0.93
N ALA A 220 -3.66 21.21 -0.28
CA ALA A 220 -2.73 20.12 -0.53
C ALA A 220 -1.28 20.59 -0.72
N ARG A 221 -1.05 21.88 -0.99
CA ARG A 221 0.27 22.45 -1.32
C ARG A 221 1.32 22.16 -0.24
N ALA A 222 0.98 22.35 1.04
CA ALA A 222 1.91 22.09 2.14
C ALA A 222 2.29 20.59 2.26
N ARG A 223 1.36 19.68 1.93
CA ARG A 223 1.66 18.24 1.89
C ARG A 223 2.50 17.89 0.67
N TYR A 224 2.14 18.44 -0.50
CA TYR A 224 2.91 18.25 -1.73
C TYR A 224 4.36 18.69 -1.54
N GLN A 225 4.59 19.88 -0.98
CA GLN A 225 5.94 20.41 -0.80
C GLN A 225 6.79 19.51 0.09
N ARG A 226 6.25 19.05 1.24
CA ARG A 226 6.95 18.10 2.12
C ARG A 226 7.33 16.80 1.40
N GLU A 227 6.40 16.20 0.68
CA GLU A 227 6.68 14.95 -0.05
C GLU A 227 7.68 15.18 -1.20
N TYR A 228 7.63 16.34 -1.86
CA TYR A 228 8.58 16.72 -2.90
C TYR A 228 10.00 16.89 -2.33
N ASP A 229 10.12 17.63 -1.23
CA ASP A 229 11.39 17.88 -0.53
C ASP A 229 12.02 16.57 -0.04
N ASP A 230 11.23 15.70 0.60
CA ASP A 230 11.63 14.35 1.03
C ASP A 230 12.24 13.52 -0.12
N ILE A 231 11.57 13.52 -1.28
CA ILE A 231 12.01 12.76 -2.46
C ILE A 231 13.25 13.39 -3.08
N LYS A 232 13.35 14.72 -3.06
CA LYS A 232 14.52 15.46 -3.54
C LYS A 232 15.75 15.25 -2.67
N GLU A 233 15.59 15.24 -1.36
CA GLU A 233 16.67 14.91 -0.43
C GLU A 233 17.20 13.49 -0.70
N LEU A 234 16.29 12.52 -0.90
CA LEU A 234 16.67 11.16 -1.26
C LEU A 234 17.39 11.09 -2.62
N GLU A 235 16.95 11.85 -3.63
CA GLU A 235 17.64 11.95 -4.92
C GLU A 235 19.06 12.51 -4.76
N ILE A 236 19.24 13.59 -3.99
CA ILE A 236 20.55 14.19 -3.73
C ILE A 236 21.47 13.16 -3.08
N ARG A 237 21.00 12.50 -2.02
CA ARG A 237 21.76 11.46 -1.31
C ARG A 237 22.19 10.31 -2.22
N ILE A 238 21.31 9.83 -3.09
CA ILE A 238 21.63 8.76 -4.05
C ILE A 238 22.74 9.22 -5.01
N ARG A 239 22.69 10.46 -5.48
CA ARG A 239 23.69 11.01 -6.40
C ARG A 239 25.04 11.28 -5.73
N GLU A 240 25.06 11.74 -4.48
CA GLU A 240 26.29 11.90 -3.69
C GLU A 240 27.04 10.57 -3.51
N LEU A 241 26.30 9.46 -3.45
CA LEU A 241 26.87 8.11 -3.42
C LEU A 241 27.30 7.59 -4.81
N GLY A 242 27.11 8.38 -5.87
CA GLY A 242 27.47 8.04 -7.25
C GLY A 242 26.33 7.44 -8.08
N GLY A 243 25.08 7.52 -7.63
CA GLY A 243 23.92 7.08 -8.40
C GLY A 243 23.74 7.88 -9.69
N SER A 244 23.36 7.19 -10.78
CA SER A 244 23.20 7.77 -12.11
C SER A 244 22.35 6.88 -13.01
N ALA A 245 21.13 7.32 -13.30
CA ALA A 245 20.18 6.59 -14.14
C ALA A 245 20.72 6.34 -15.56
N SER A 246 21.51 7.26 -16.13
CA SER A 246 22.08 7.08 -17.47
C SER A 246 23.08 5.93 -17.52
N VAL A 247 23.85 5.74 -16.45
CA VAL A 247 24.78 4.60 -16.32
C VAL A 247 23.99 3.29 -16.21
N PHE A 248 22.90 3.28 -15.44
CA PHE A 248 21.99 2.12 -15.41
C PHE A 248 21.47 1.79 -16.81
N PHE A 249 20.92 2.77 -17.53
CA PHE A 249 20.38 2.53 -18.87
C PHE A 249 21.43 2.08 -19.89
N ALA A 250 22.68 2.54 -19.76
CA ALA A 250 23.77 2.09 -20.62
C ALA A 250 24.26 0.67 -20.27
N ALA A 251 24.14 0.26 -19.00
CA ALA A 251 24.54 -1.05 -18.51
C ALA A 251 23.46 -2.13 -18.71
N MET A 252 22.21 -1.75 -18.99
CA MET A 252 21.15 -2.70 -19.24
C MET A 252 21.37 -3.42 -20.58
N PRO A 253 21.40 -4.76 -20.60
CA PRO A 253 21.69 -5.52 -21.80
C PRO A 253 20.59 -5.35 -22.84
N VAL A 254 20.99 -5.33 -24.11
CA VAL A 254 20.04 -5.49 -25.21
C VAL A 254 19.59 -6.95 -25.19
N THR A 255 18.27 -7.18 -25.09
CA THR A 255 17.58 -8.48 -24.98
C THR A 255 18.42 -9.72 -25.32
N GLY A 256 18.70 -10.59 -24.32
CA GLY A 256 19.34 -11.90 -24.51
C GLY A 256 20.65 -12.14 -23.76
N GLU A 257 21.23 -11.13 -23.10
CA GLU A 257 22.48 -11.29 -22.32
C GLU A 257 22.22 -11.71 -20.86
N SER A 258 23.28 -12.21 -20.21
CA SER A 258 23.24 -12.66 -18.81
C SER A 258 23.02 -11.52 -17.83
N VAL A 259 22.22 -11.76 -16.79
CA VAL A 259 21.95 -10.82 -15.69
C VAL A 259 23.26 -10.39 -15.03
N PRO A 260 23.53 -9.07 -14.89
CA PRO A 260 24.68 -8.58 -14.14
C PRO A 260 24.71 -9.19 -12.73
N SER A 261 25.85 -9.76 -12.33
CA SER A 261 25.99 -10.48 -11.06
C SER A 261 25.57 -9.65 -9.84
N CYS A 262 25.78 -8.33 -9.89
CA CYS A 262 25.43 -7.40 -8.84
C CYS A 262 23.91 -7.20 -8.62
N LEU A 263 23.09 -7.61 -9.59
CA LEU A 263 21.62 -7.56 -9.52
C LEU A 263 20.97 -8.92 -9.25
N GLN A 264 21.74 -9.99 -9.05
CA GLN A 264 21.21 -11.33 -8.73
C GLN A 264 20.38 -11.38 -7.45
N LEU A 265 20.48 -10.36 -6.59
CA LEU A 265 19.65 -10.18 -5.41
C LEU A 265 18.18 -9.91 -5.75
N PHE A 266 17.88 -9.47 -6.97
CA PHE A 266 16.53 -9.08 -7.43
C PHE A 266 15.99 -10.07 -8.46
N GLN A 267 14.67 -10.07 -8.67
CA GLN A 267 14.10 -10.78 -9.81
C GLN A 267 14.46 -10.05 -11.10
N TRP A 268 14.96 -10.76 -12.10
CA TRP A 268 15.37 -10.11 -13.34
C TRP A 268 14.18 -9.47 -14.06
N ASP A 269 13.03 -10.15 -14.08
CA ASP A 269 11.80 -9.64 -14.69
C ASP A 269 11.37 -8.29 -14.08
N ASP A 270 11.57 -8.12 -12.76
CA ASP A 270 11.29 -6.87 -12.05
C ASP A 270 12.23 -5.75 -12.51
N ILE A 271 13.52 -6.05 -12.72
CA ILE A 271 14.51 -5.07 -13.20
C ILE A 271 14.21 -4.65 -14.65
N VAL A 272 13.89 -5.61 -15.51
CA VAL A 272 13.50 -5.35 -16.90
C VAL A 272 12.22 -4.51 -16.96
N TRP A 273 11.25 -4.80 -16.10
CA TRP A 273 10.02 -4.00 -15.99
C TRP A 273 10.33 -2.56 -15.56
N ILE A 274 11.21 -2.35 -14.58
CA ILE A 274 11.64 -1.01 -14.13
C ILE A 274 12.32 -0.24 -15.28
N ASP A 275 13.26 -0.88 -16.00
CA ASP A 275 13.95 -0.27 -17.14
C ASP A 275 12.95 0.19 -18.22
N ALA A 276 12.03 -0.70 -18.62
CA ALA A 276 11.00 -0.40 -19.61
C ALA A 276 10.11 0.77 -19.19
N GLU A 277 9.65 0.78 -17.94
CA GLU A 277 8.81 1.86 -17.41
C GLU A 277 9.54 3.20 -17.31
N CYS A 278 10.82 3.20 -16.93
CA CYS A 278 11.63 4.40 -16.88
C CYS A 278 11.91 4.96 -18.28
N ARG A 279 12.19 4.11 -19.28
CA ARG A 279 12.45 4.53 -20.67
C ARG A 279 11.22 5.06 -21.38
N ARG A 280 10.06 4.45 -21.16
CA ARG A 280 8.77 4.89 -21.75
C ARG A 280 8.51 6.37 -21.50
N VAL A 281 8.91 6.86 -20.34
CA VAL A 281 8.73 8.26 -19.92
C VAL A 281 9.78 9.17 -20.53
N ALA A 282 11.03 8.70 -20.62
CA ALA A 282 12.11 9.45 -21.24
C ALA A 282 11.81 9.72 -22.72
N GLY A 283 11.35 8.71 -23.46
CA GLY A 283 10.99 8.86 -24.87
C GLY A 283 9.75 9.73 -25.13
N ASN A 284 8.81 9.79 -24.19
CA ASN A 284 7.62 10.64 -24.34
C ASN A 284 7.92 12.14 -24.15
N LYS A 285 8.98 12.51 -23.41
CA LYS A 285 9.37 13.92 -23.25
C LYS A 285 9.83 14.54 -24.56
N ASP A 286 10.48 13.76 -25.41
CA ASP A 286 10.91 14.24 -26.73
C ASP A 286 9.70 14.58 -27.64
N ILE A 287 8.55 13.92 -27.43
CA ILE A 287 7.30 14.15 -28.18
C ILE A 287 6.51 15.34 -27.59
N GLU A 288 6.44 15.48 -26.27
CA GLU A 288 5.75 16.61 -25.61
C GLU A 288 6.50 17.94 -25.76
N ASP A 289 7.84 17.93 -25.81
CA ASP A 289 8.65 19.12 -26.07
C ASP A 289 8.51 19.62 -27.52
N GLU A 290 8.21 18.75 -28.49
CA GLU A 290 7.85 19.14 -29.86
C GLU A 290 6.46 19.77 -29.94
N HIS A 291 5.46 19.18 -29.27
CA HIS A 291 4.09 19.71 -29.26
C HIS A 291 3.97 21.04 -28.50
N THR A 292 4.70 21.22 -27.39
CA THR A 292 4.68 22.49 -26.64
C THR A 292 5.46 23.62 -27.31
N LYS A 293 6.45 23.31 -28.16
CA LYS A 293 7.06 24.30 -29.07
C LYS A 293 6.10 24.73 -30.18
N SER A 294 5.42 23.77 -30.82
CA SER A 294 4.44 24.07 -31.88
C SER A 294 3.26 24.94 -31.44
N VAL A 295 2.84 24.85 -30.17
CA VAL A 295 1.73 25.65 -29.63
C VAL A 295 2.16 27.06 -29.19
N ARG A 296 3.45 27.29 -28.94
CA ARG A 296 3.99 28.63 -28.62
C ARG A 296 4.39 29.44 -29.85
N GLU A 297 4.40 28.83 -31.02
CA GLU A 297 4.70 29.47 -32.31
C GLU A 297 3.43 29.80 -33.13
N LEU A 298 2.25 29.64 -32.53
CA LEU A 298 0.94 30.09 -33.03
C LEU A 298 0.38 31.22 -32.16
#